data_AF-A0A4Q3BY89-F1
#
_entry.id   AF-A0A4Q3BY89-F1
#
_cell.length_a   1.000
_cell.length_b   1.000
_cell.length_c   1.000
_cell.angle_alpha   90.00
_cell.angle_beta   90.00
_cell.angle_gamma   90.00
#
_symmetry.space_group_name_H-M   'P 1'
#
loop_
_entity.id
_entity.type
_entity.pdbx_description
1 polymer ?
#
loop_
_entity_poly.entity_id
_entity_poly.type
_entity_poly.pdbx_seq_one_letter_code
_entity_poly.pdbx_strand_id
1 'polypeptide(L)'
;MLSLPLRMFLALVIGLGGGMAMAALAGPGLSTMLAIARPIGSLWLDALTMTIVPLVFGLIVNGIAAATREASASKVALRSIICFAALLTIAAALSAAVTTGILHYWPISEQAGALRGAALPPVEPLSQSTWYQGIIPTNPIKAAAETAMVPLVVFALLFGFALTRIEAPLRASVLTFTEALVQTMLVII
;
A
#
# COMPACT_ATOMS: atom_id res chain seq x y z
N MET A 1 -30.83 -5.88 -8.78
CA MET A 1 -29.55 -5.37 -9.35
C MET A 1 -28.41 -5.98 -8.55
N LEU A 2 -27.37 -6.57 -9.17
CA LEU A 2 -26.22 -7.11 -8.42
C LEU A 2 -25.53 -6.00 -7.60
N SER A 3 -25.11 -6.32 -6.37
CA SER A 3 -24.34 -5.41 -5.50
C SER A 3 -22.96 -5.12 -6.10
N LEU A 4 -22.42 -3.93 -5.82
CA LEU A 4 -21.11 -3.50 -6.33
C LEU A 4 -19.98 -4.51 -6.00
N PRO A 5 -19.87 -5.02 -4.74
CA PRO A 5 -18.82 -5.98 -4.40
C PRO A 5 -18.93 -7.27 -5.21
N LEU A 6 -20.14 -7.75 -5.45
CA LEU A 6 -20.36 -8.97 -6.24
C LEU A 6 -19.94 -8.78 -7.70
N ARG A 7 -20.16 -7.58 -8.27
CA ARG A 7 -19.70 -7.28 -9.64
C ARG A 7 -18.17 -7.27 -9.73
N MET A 8 -17.48 -6.68 -8.76
CA MET A 8 -16.01 -6.66 -8.72
C MET A 8 -15.46 -8.08 -8.56
N PHE A 9 -16.05 -8.88 -7.69
CA PHE A 9 -15.67 -10.28 -7.50
C PHE A 9 -15.88 -11.10 -8.78
N LEU A 10 -17.04 -10.97 -9.44
CA LEU A 10 -17.30 -11.66 -10.71
C LEU A 10 -16.33 -11.20 -11.81
N ALA A 11 -16.03 -9.91 -11.91
CA ALA A 11 -15.06 -9.39 -12.86
C ALA A 11 -13.64 -9.97 -12.62
N LEU A 12 -13.22 -10.11 -11.36
CA LEU A 12 -11.97 -10.77 -11.00
C LEU A 12 -11.95 -12.24 -11.41
N VAL A 13 -13.02 -12.99 -11.09
CA VAL A 13 -13.12 -14.42 -11.43
C VAL A 13 -13.12 -14.62 -12.94
N ILE A 14 -13.87 -13.80 -13.68
CA ILE A 14 -13.92 -13.86 -15.15
C ILE A 14 -12.57 -13.47 -15.75
N GLY A 15 -11.93 -12.41 -15.26
CA GLY A 15 -10.61 -11.97 -15.75
C GLY A 15 -9.53 -13.01 -15.53
N LEU A 16 -9.46 -13.59 -14.33
CA LEU A 16 -8.51 -14.65 -13.99
C LEU A 16 -8.78 -15.93 -14.79
N GLY A 17 -10.03 -16.39 -14.82
CA GLY A 17 -10.43 -17.60 -15.55
C GLY A 17 -10.19 -17.47 -17.06
N GLY A 18 -10.57 -16.33 -17.63
CA GLY A 18 -10.33 -16.02 -19.05
C GLY A 18 -8.84 -15.95 -19.38
N GLY A 19 -8.04 -15.30 -18.53
CA GLY A 19 -6.58 -15.26 -18.68
C GLY A 19 -5.95 -16.65 -18.64
N MET A 20 -6.38 -17.50 -17.71
CA MET A 20 -5.88 -18.87 -17.58
C MET A 20 -6.26 -19.75 -18.78
N ALA A 21 -7.51 -19.67 -19.25
CA ALA A 21 -7.96 -20.42 -20.43
C ALA A 21 -7.18 -19.99 -21.69
N MET A 22 -7.00 -18.68 -21.91
CA MET A 22 -6.24 -18.15 -23.04
C MET A 22 -4.76 -18.54 -22.99
N ALA A 23 -4.17 -18.58 -21.80
CA ALA A 23 -2.79 -19.04 -21.60
C ALA A 23 -2.64 -20.54 -21.93
N ALA A 24 -3.60 -21.38 -21.52
CA ALA A 24 -3.58 -22.82 -21.77
C ALA A 24 -3.73 -23.17 -23.26
N LEU A 25 -4.49 -22.37 -24.00
CA LEU A 25 -4.74 -22.56 -25.44
C LEU A 25 -3.57 -22.11 -26.33
N ALA A 26 -2.59 -21.36 -25.78
CA ALA A 26 -1.41 -20.82 -26.49
C ALA A 26 -1.72 -20.17 -27.86
N GLY A 27 -2.91 -19.58 -28.00
CA GLY A 27 -3.40 -19.10 -29.28
C GLY A 27 -2.80 -17.77 -29.72
N PRO A 28 -2.80 -17.46 -31.04
CA PRO A 28 -2.29 -16.19 -31.58
C PRO A 28 -3.03 -14.94 -31.05
N GLY A 29 -4.20 -15.10 -30.44
CA GLY A 29 -4.98 -14.01 -29.84
C GLY A 29 -4.44 -13.51 -28.48
N LEU A 30 -3.55 -14.25 -27.82
CA LEU A 30 -3.02 -13.88 -26.49
C LEU A 30 -2.25 -12.56 -26.51
N SER A 31 -1.42 -12.34 -27.53
CA SER A 31 -0.63 -11.11 -27.69
C SER A 31 -1.52 -9.87 -27.89
N THR A 32 -2.57 -10.01 -28.70
CA THR A 32 -3.55 -8.94 -28.96
C THR A 32 -4.34 -8.60 -27.70
N MET A 33 -4.79 -9.62 -26.96
CA MET A 33 -5.51 -9.41 -25.71
C MET A 33 -4.63 -8.75 -24.64
N LEU A 34 -3.36 -9.17 -24.51
CA LEU A 34 -2.39 -8.55 -23.61
C LEU A 34 -2.09 -7.09 -23.99
N ALA A 35 -2.02 -6.77 -25.27
CA ALA A 35 -1.80 -5.41 -25.75
C ALA A 35 -2.95 -4.44 -25.36
N ILE A 36 -4.16 -4.96 -25.15
CA ILE A 36 -5.32 -4.17 -24.71
C ILE A 36 -5.44 -4.19 -23.18
N ALA A 37 -5.30 -5.36 -22.55
CA ALA A 37 -5.52 -5.52 -21.11
C ALA A 37 -4.45 -4.83 -20.27
N ARG A 38 -3.17 -4.85 -20.70
CA ARG A 38 -2.06 -4.25 -19.95
C ARG A 38 -2.19 -2.73 -19.77
N PRO A 39 -2.43 -1.92 -20.83
CA PRO A 39 -2.61 -0.48 -20.67
C PRO A 39 -3.80 -0.13 -19.80
N ILE A 40 -4.92 -0.86 -19.92
CA ILE A 40 -6.12 -0.62 -19.09
C ILE A 40 -5.81 -0.91 -17.61
N GLY A 41 -5.15 -2.03 -17.33
CA GLY A 41 -4.74 -2.37 -15.97
C GLY A 41 -3.73 -1.37 -15.39
N SER A 42 -2.74 -0.94 -16.19
CA SER A 42 -1.77 0.09 -15.79
C SER A 42 -2.48 1.40 -15.48
N LEU A 43 -3.33 1.90 -16.38
CA LEU A 43 -4.04 3.16 -16.19
C LEU A 43 -4.91 3.13 -14.93
N TRP A 44 -5.54 1.99 -14.65
CA TRP A 44 -6.30 1.81 -13.41
C TRP A 44 -5.40 1.85 -12.17
N LEU A 45 -4.26 1.15 -12.17
CA LEU A 45 -3.28 1.19 -11.08
C LEU A 45 -2.66 2.58 -10.89
N ASP A 46 -2.36 3.28 -11.98
CA ASP A 46 -1.81 4.63 -11.98
C ASP A 46 -2.83 5.63 -11.41
N ALA A 47 -4.11 5.50 -11.80
CA ALA A 47 -5.20 6.32 -11.25
C ALA A 47 -5.39 6.11 -9.74
N LEU A 48 -5.31 4.86 -9.28
CA LEU A 48 -5.33 4.56 -7.83
C LEU A 48 -4.11 5.17 -7.14
N THR A 49 -2.92 4.97 -7.68
CA THR A 49 -1.65 5.39 -7.06
C THR A 49 -1.51 6.91 -6.99
N MET A 50 -2.05 7.64 -7.99
CA MET A 50 -2.07 9.11 -8.03
C MET A 50 -2.71 9.73 -6.78
N THR A 51 -3.76 9.10 -6.23
CA THR A 51 -4.48 9.63 -5.05
C THR A 51 -3.82 9.27 -3.72
N ILE A 52 -3.01 8.21 -3.67
CA ILE A 52 -2.46 7.65 -2.42
C ILE A 52 -1.56 8.66 -1.70
N VAL A 53 -0.61 9.27 -2.40
CA VAL A 53 0.39 10.19 -1.79
C VAL A 53 -0.28 11.38 -1.07
N PRO A 54 -1.14 12.20 -1.72
CA PRO A 54 -1.81 13.30 -1.04
C PRO A 54 -2.77 12.84 0.06
N LEU A 55 -3.48 11.73 -0.17
CA LEU A 55 -4.43 11.19 0.80
C LEU A 55 -3.74 10.70 2.07
N VAL A 56 -2.66 9.92 1.95
CA VAL A 56 -1.87 9.43 3.10
C VAL A 56 -1.29 10.59 3.89
N PHE A 57 -0.70 11.58 3.21
CA PHE A 57 -0.16 12.76 3.88
C PHE A 57 -1.26 13.52 4.66
N GLY A 58 -2.37 13.86 4.01
CA GLY A 58 -3.46 14.61 4.64
C GLY A 58 -4.12 13.85 5.80
N LEU A 59 -4.38 12.55 5.64
CA LEU A 59 -4.97 11.71 6.68
C LEU A 59 -4.07 11.61 7.92
N ILE A 60 -2.75 11.46 7.74
CA ILE A 60 -1.82 11.38 8.86
C ILE A 60 -1.72 12.72 9.58
N VAL A 61 -1.57 13.82 8.85
CA VAL A 61 -1.47 15.16 9.45
C VAL A 61 -2.73 15.49 10.25
N ASN A 62 -3.91 15.29 9.67
CA ASN A 62 -5.19 15.49 10.34
C ASN A 62 -5.36 14.53 11.53
N GLY A 63 -4.98 13.25 11.36
CA GLY A 63 -5.06 12.23 12.41
C GLY A 63 -4.22 12.58 13.64
N ILE A 64 -3.00 13.07 13.44
CA ILE A 64 -2.13 13.52 14.55
C ILE A 64 -2.71 14.76 15.23
N ALA A 65 -3.17 15.74 14.47
CA ALA A 65 -3.78 16.94 15.04
C ALA A 65 -5.02 16.61 15.88
N ALA A 66 -5.86 15.67 15.43
CA ALA A 66 -7.00 15.17 16.20
C ALA A 66 -6.56 14.45 17.48
N ALA A 67 -5.56 13.56 17.39
CA ALA A 67 -5.08 12.79 18.54
C ALA A 67 -4.49 13.66 19.65
N THR A 68 -3.79 14.76 19.34
CA THR A 68 -3.20 15.62 20.38
C THR A 68 -4.23 16.38 21.23
N ARG A 69 -5.49 16.49 20.79
CA ARG A 69 -6.56 17.15 21.56
C ARG A 69 -7.13 16.28 22.67
N GLU A 70 -6.89 14.97 22.64
CA GLU A 70 -7.41 14.01 23.61
C GLU A 70 -6.28 13.33 24.40
N ALA A 71 -6.27 13.49 25.73
CA ALA A 71 -5.29 12.83 26.59
C ALA A 71 -5.34 11.29 26.49
N SER A 72 -6.53 10.73 26.23
CA SER A 72 -6.78 9.30 26.00
C SER A 72 -6.20 8.78 24.68
N ALA A 73 -6.07 9.63 23.66
CA ALA A 73 -5.65 9.22 22.32
C ALA A 73 -4.23 8.64 22.30
N SER A 74 -3.33 9.14 23.16
CA SER A 74 -1.95 8.63 23.29
C SER A 74 -1.90 7.16 23.76
N LYS A 75 -2.73 6.78 24.73
CA LYS A 75 -2.81 5.40 25.24
C LYS A 75 -3.45 4.46 24.23
N VAL A 76 -4.46 4.94 23.52
CA VAL A 76 -5.11 4.19 22.43
C VAL A 76 -4.11 3.95 21.29
N ALA A 77 -3.38 4.98 20.85
CA ALA A 77 -2.36 4.86 19.82
C ALA A 77 -1.28 3.83 20.17
N LEU A 78 -0.74 3.87 21.40
CA LEU A 78 0.27 2.90 21.84
C LEU A 78 -0.30 1.47 21.89
N ARG A 79 -1.52 1.29 22.41
CA ARG A 79 -2.20 -0.01 22.42
C ARG A 79 -2.44 -0.53 21.00
N SER A 80 -2.83 0.33 20.07
CA SER A 80 -2.99 -0.01 18.66
C SER A 80 -1.67 -0.44 18.03
N ILE A 81 -0.57 0.29 18.27
CA ILE A 81 0.77 -0.07 17.77
C ILE A 81 1.20 -1.45 18.27
N ILE A 82 1.06 -1.70 19.57
CA ILE A 82 1.41 -3.00 20.17
C ILE A 82 0.52 -4.11 19.59
N CYS A 83 -0.78 -3.86 19.45
CA CYS A 83 -1.73 -4.80 18.86
C CYS A 83 -1.37 -5.13 17.41
N PHE A 84 -1.10 -4.11 16.57
CA PHE A 84 -0.67 -4.31 15.19
C PHE A 84 0.66 -5.06 15.10
N ALA A 85 1.66 -4.68 15.90
CA ALA A 85 2.94 -5.36 15.91
C ALA A 85 2.79 -6.85 16.29
N ALA A 86 1.98 -7.16 17.31
CA ALA A 86 1.69 -8.53 17.72
C ALA A 86 0.94 -9.30 16.63
N LEU A 87 -0.13 -8.73 16.07
CA LEU A 87 -0.92 -9.36 15.01
C LEU A 87 -0.09 -9.61 13.75
N LEU A 88 0.72 -8.64 13.32
CA LEU A 88 1.61 -8.79 12.17
C LEU A 88 2.68 -9.84 12.41
N THR A 89 3.25 -9.89 13.61
CA THR A 89 4.25 -10.91 13.97
C THR A 89 3.63 -12.30 13.98
N ILE A 90 2.44 -12.46 14.55
CA ILE A 90 1.69 -13.72 14.56
C ILE A 90 1.33 -14.13 13.13
N ALA A 91 0.82 -13.20 12.32
CA ALA A 91 0.46 -13.48 10.94
C ALA A 91 1.68 -13.87 10.10
N ALA A 92 2.82 -13.20 10.28
CA ALA A 92 4.07 -13.54 9.61
C ALA A 92 4.60 -14.90 10.04
N ALA A 93 4.60 -15.19 11.34
CA ALA A 93 5.04 -16.48 11.88
C ALA A 93 4.12 -17.63 11.41
N LEU A 94 2.81 -17.42 11.42
CA LEU A 94 1.84 -18.38 10.92
C LEU A 94 1.99 -18.58 9.41
N SER A 95 2.15 -17.49 8.64
CA SER A 95 2.38 -17.56 7.20
C SER A 95 3.66 -18.35 6.88
N ALA A 96 4.74 -18.10 7.62
CA ALA A 96 5.98 -18.86 7.48
C ALA A 96 5.77 -20.34 7.81
N ALA A 97 5.15 -20.66 8.95
CA ALA A 97 4.92 -22.04 9.38
C ALA A 97 3.99 -22.82 8.43
N VAL A 98 2.90 -22.19 7.99
CA VAL A 98 1.95 -22.80 7.04
C VAL A 98 2.59 -22.97 5.68
N THR A 99 3.33 -21.97 5.18
CA THR A 99 4.00 -22.05 3.88
C THR A 99 5.06 -23.14 3.88
N THR A 100 5.94 -23.17 4.89
CA THR A 100 6.97 -24.23 4.98
C THR A 100 6.35 -25.60 5.19
N GLY A 101 5.29 -25.71 6.00
CA GLY A 101 4.54 -26.94 6.20
C GLY A 101 3.91 -27.46 4.91
N ILE A 102 3.17 -26.63 4.18
CA ILE A 102 2.54 -27.02 2.91
C ILE A 102 3.61 -27.42 1.89
N LEU A 103 4.67 -26.62 1.75
CA LEU A 103 5.75 -26.91 0.79
C LEU A 103 6.55 -28.17 1.15
N HIS A 104 6.55 -28.60 2.41
CA HIS A 104 7.13 -29.86 2.82
C HIS A 104 6.32 -31.06 2.31
N TYR A 105 4.99 -30.99 2.35
CA TYR A 105 4.10 -32.06 1.88
C TYR A 105 3.81 -32.00 0.38
N TRP A 106 3.84 -30.81 -0.22
CA TRP A 106 3.58 -30.58 -1.64
C TRP A 106 4.71 -29.73 -2.25
N PRO A 107 5.88 -30.34 -2.51
CA PRO A 107 7.03 -29.61 -3.04
C PRO A 107 6.71 -29.03 -4.43
N ILE A 108 7.24 -27.85 -4.70
CA ILE A 108 7.11 -27.17 -5.98
C ILE A 108 7.82 -28.02 -7.05
N SER A 109 7.15 -28.33 -8.15
CA SER A 109 7.77 -29.05 -9.26
C SER A 109 8.87 -28.19 -9.91
N GLU A 110 9.93 -28.83 -10.40
CA GLU A 110 11.01 -28.17 -11.16
C GLU A 110 10.47 -27.30 -12.31
N GLN A 111 9.36 -27.68 -12.94
CA GLN A 111 8.70 -26.91 -14.01
C GLN A 111 8.08 -25.59 -13.51
N ALA A 112 7.62 -25.51 -12.26
CA ALA A 112 7.16 -24.25 -11.67
C ALA A 112 8.34 -23.32 -11.30
N GLY A 113 9.57 -23.85 -11.25
CA GLY A 113 10.79 -23.05 -11.15
C GLY A 113 10.98 -22.09 -12.34
N ALA A 114 10.43 -22.39 -13.52
CA ALA A 114 10.47 -21.51 -14.69
C ALA A 114 9.71 -20.18 -14.46
N LEU A 115 8.71 -20.16 -13.57
CA LEU A 115 8.01 -18.93 -13.16
C LEU A 115 8.91 -17.98 -12.35
N ARG A 116 10.04 -18.46 -11.80
CA ARG A 116 11.05 -17.59 -11.15
C ARG A 116 11.72 -16.63 -12.13
N GLY A 117 11.79 -16.95 -13.42
CA GLY A 117 12.33 -16.04 -14.44
C GLY A 117 11.47 -14.81 -14.70
N ALA A 118 10.18 -14.88 -14.34
CA ALA A 118 9.26 -13.74 -14.35
C ALA A 118 9.18 -13.02 -12.98
N ALA A 119 9.85 -13.56 -11.95
CA ALA A 119 9.93 -12.91 -10.66
C ALA A 119 10.93 -11.74 -10.73
N LEU A 120 10.56 -10.63 -10.09
CA LEU A 120 11.43 -9.48 -9.85
C LEU A 120 12.82 -9.96 -9.40
N PRO A 121 13.91 -9.28 -9.81
CA PRO A 121 15.26 -9.66 -9.38
C PRO A 121 15.29 -9.84 -7.86
N PRO A 122 16.09 -10.81 -7.34
CA PRO A 122 16.20 -11.03 -5.92
C PRO A 122 16.42 -9.70 -5.22
N VAL A 123 15.48 -9.29 -4.38
CA VAL A 123 15.67 -8.12 -3.53
C VAL A 123 16.77 -8.52 -2.57
N GLU A 124 18.00 -8.05 -2.82
CA GLU A 124 19.07 -8.21 -1.84
C GLU A 124 18.55 -7.65 -0.52
N PRO A 125 18.68 -8.40 0.58
CA PRO A 125 18.29 -7.88 1.88
C PRO A 125 19.11 -6.62 2.12
N LEU A 126 18.44 -5.46 2.11
CA LEU A 126 19.04 -4.18 2.46
C LEU A 126 19.83 -4.40 3.76
N SER A 127 21.07 -3.92 3.80
CA SER A 127 21.82 -3.96 5.07
C SER A 127 20.94 -3.24 6.11
N GLN A 128 20.83 -3.80 7.32
CA GLN A 128 19.96 -3.20 8.33
C GLN A 128 20.28 -1.70 8.51
N SER A 129 21.56 -1.33 8.41
CA SER A 129 22.02 0.07 8.41
C SER A 129 21.48 0.94 7.27
N THR A 130 21.40 0.44 6.03
CA THR A 130 20.83 1.20 4.90
C THR A 130 19.32 1.34 4.99
N TRP A 131 18.63 0.35 5.57
CA TRP A 131 17.19 0.46 5.82
C TRP A 131 16.86 1.57 6.83
N TYR A 132 17.55 1.61 7.99
CA TYR A 132 17.30 2.64 9.00
C TYR A 132 17.59 4.06 8.47
N GLN A 133 18.61 4.22 7.63
CA GLN A 133 18.92 5.51 7.00
C GLN A 133 17.81 5.99 6.06
N GLY A 134 17.05 5.08 5.46
CA GLY A 134 15.93 5.40 4.56
C GLY A 134 14.63 5.81 5.27
N ILE A 135 14.55 5.70 6.60
CA ILE A 135 13.33 6.01 7.37
C ILE A 135 13.05 7.51 7.43
N ILE A 136 14.08 8.33 7.62
CA ILE A 136 13.94 9.79 7.67
C ILE A 136 14.33 10.35 6.30
N PRO A 137 13.38 10.92 5.53
CA PRO A 137 13.71 11.47 4.23
C PRO A 137 14.57 12.73 4.37
N THR A 138 15.64 12.82 3.56
CA THR A 138 16.36 14.08 3.36
C THR A 138 15.54 15.07 2.52
N ASN A 139 14.63 14.57 1.69
CA ASN A 139 13.69 15.36 0.89
C ASN A 139 12.31 14.67 0.84
N PRO A 140 11.30 15.19 1.56
CA PRO A 140 9.97 14.58 1.61
C PRO A 140 9.22 14.67 0.27
N ILE A 141 9.52 15.67 -0.57
CA ILE A 141 8.92 15.81 -1.90
C ILE A 141 9.45 14.73 -2.83
N LYS A 142 10.76 14.43 -2.77
CA LYS A 142 11.34 13.31 -3.50
C LYS A 142 10.73 11.99 -3.05
N ALA A 143 10.61 11.77 -1.73
CA ALA A 143 9.98 10.58 -1.19
C ALA A 143 8.52 10.42 -1.66
N ALA A 144 7.76 11.52 -1.73
CA ALA A 144 6.41 11.54 -2.27
C ALA A 144 6.39 11.16 -3.77
N ALA A 145 7.27 11.75 -4.58
CA ALA A 145 7.35 11.49 -6.02
C ALA A 145 7.75 10.04 -6.35
N GLU A 146 8.65 9.46 -5.55
CA GLU A 146 9.10 8.07 -5.70
C GLU A 146 8.17 7.06 -5.01
N THR A 147 7.03 7.51 -4.45
CA THR A 147 6.09 6.65 -3.71
C THR A 147 6.78 5.90 -2.56
N ALA A 148 7.81 6.51 -1.95
CA ALA A 148 8.54 5.97 -0.81
C ALA A 148 7.70 6.15 0.47
N MET A 149 6.80 5.19 0.72
CA MET A 149 5.75 5.32 1.73
C MET A 149 6.26 5.44 3.16
N VAL A 150 7.26 4.64 3.56
CA VAL A 150 7.82 4.70 4.92
C VAL A 150 8.34 6.11 5.27
N PRO A 151 9.26 6.70 4.48
CA PRO A 151 9.73 8.05 4.77
C PRO A 151 8.65 9.12 4.65
N LEU A 152 7.70 8.99 3.70
CA LEU A 152 6.58 9.91 3.58
C LEU A 152 5.70 9.92 4.85
N VAL A 153 5.36 8.75 5.37
CA VAL A 153 4.59 8.58 6.62
C VAL A 153 5.34 9.18 7.80
N VAL A 154 6.64 8.91 7.92
CA VAL A 154 7.48 9.47 9.00
C VAL A 154 7.50 10.99 8.94
N PHE A 155 7.70 11.57 7.75
CA PHE A 155 7.62 13.02 7.57
C PHE A 155 6.23 13.57 7.94
N ALA A 156 5.14 12.96 7.46
CA ALA A 156 3.78 13.39 7.76
C ALA A 156 3.47 13.35 9.27
N LEU A 157 3.95 12.33 9.99
CA LEU A 157 3.83 12.22 11.45
C LEU A 157 4.56 13.36 12.17
N LEU A 158 5.83 13.60 11.80
CA LEU A 158 6.64 14.68 12.39
C LEU A 158 6.05 16.06 12.07
N PHE A 159 5.61 16.27 10.83
CA PHE A 159 4.94 17.48 10.38
C PHE A 159 3.65 17.71 11.16
N GLY A 160 2.78 16.71 11.25
CA GLY A 160 1.53 16.79 12.01
C GLY A 160 1.77 17.10 13.49
N PHE A 161 2.79 16.49 14.10
CA PHE A 161 3.15 16.76 15.49
C PHE A 161 3.68 18.18 15.68
N ALA A 162 4.60 18.64 14.83
CA ALA A 162 5.14 20.00 14.88
C ALA A 162 4.03 21.05 14.65
N LEU A 163 3.08 20.76 13.75
CA LEU A 163 1.92 21.59 13.48
C LEU A 163 1.06 21.81 14.74
N THR A 164 1.03 20.88 15.68
CA THR A 164 0.29 21.07 16.95
C THR A 164 0.92 22.11 17.87
N ARG A 165 2.18 22.48 17.64
CA ARG A 165 2.98 23.39 18.48
C ARG A 165 3.10 24.80 17.92
N ILE A 166 2.62 25.06 16.70
CA ILE A 166 2.64 26.41 16.10
C ILE A 166 1.40 27.22 16.50
N GLU A 167 1.38 28.50 16.16
CA GLU A 167 0.28 29.41 16.44
C GLU A 167 -1.05 28.91 15.86
N ALA A 168 -2.13 29.10 16.63
CA ALA A 168 -3.46 28.61 16.30
C ALA A 168 -3.99 29.00 14.89
N PRO A 169 -3.87 30.26 14.40
CA PRO A 169 -4.38 30.62 13.08
C PRO A 169 -3.61 29.93 11.94
N LEU A 170 -2.29 29.79 12.07
CA LEU A 170 -1.45 29.09 11.10
C LEU A 170 -1.77 27.59 11.09
N ARG A 171 -1.90 26.99 12.27
CA ARG A 171 -2.31 25.59 12.43
C ARG A 171 -3.66 25.31 11.78
N ALA A 172 -4.65 26.15 12.03
CA ALA A 172 -5.99 25.99 11.45
C ALA A 172 -5.95 26.05 9.92
N SER A 173 -5.20 26.99 9.36
CA SER A 173 -5.07 27.15 7.90
C SER A 173 -4.52 25.89 7.22
N VAL A 174 -3.48 25.28 7.79
CA VAL A 174 -2.89 24.04 7.28
C VAL A 174 -3.87 22.87 7.41
N LEU A 175 -4.56 22.74 8.54
CA LEU A 175 -5.52 21.65 8.76
C LEU A 175 -6.72 21.73 7.81
N THR A 176 -7.25 22.94 7.57
CA THR A 176 -8.31 23.14 6.58
C THR A 176 -7.84 22.75 5.17
N PHE A 177 -6.61 23.11 4.80
CA PHE A 177 -6.04 22.70 3.52
C PHE A 177 -5.87 21.18 3.42
N THR A 178 -5.32 20.51 4.44
CA THR A 178 -5.11 19.06 4.42
C THR A 178 -6.43 18.29 4.46
N GLU A 179 -7.44 18.80 5.15
CA GLU A 179 -8.80 18.24 5.10
C GLU A 179 -9.44 18.40 3.71
N ALA A 180 -9.35 19.58 3.11
CA ALA A 180 -9.83 19.81 1.74
C ALA A 180 -9.11 18.89 0.74
N LEU A 181 -7.80 18.68 0.91
CA LEU A 181 -7.02 17.75 0.10
C LEU A 181 -7.56 16.31 0.23
N VAL A 182 -7.78 15.82 1.46
CA VAL A 182 -8.34 14.48 1.70
C VAL A 182 -9.72 14.34 1.07
N GLN A 183 -10.63 15.30 1.32
CA GLN A 183 -11.98 15.24 0.77
C GLN A 183 -11.97 15.25 -0.76
N THR A 184 -11.10 16.06 -1.38
CA THR A 184 -10.95 16.09 -2.84
C THR A 184 -10.47 14.74 -3.38
N MET A 185 -9.51 14.09 -2.72
CA MET A 185 -9.05 12.75 -3.12
C MET A 185 -10.14 11.69 -2.94
N LEU A 186 -10.95 11.77 -1.89
CA LEU A 186 -12.07 10.85 -1.68
C LEU A 186 -13.18 10.99 -2.74
N VAL A 187 -13.33 12.15 -3.37
CA VAL A 187 -14.27 12.33 -4.50
C VAL A 187 -13.74 11.68 -5.79
N ILE A 188 -12.42 11.54 -5.93
CA ILE A 188 -11.80 10.88 -7.10
C ILE A 188 -11.97 9.35 -7.02
N ILE A 189 -12.03 8.79 -5.82
CA ILE A 189 -12.14 7.34 -5.55
C ILE A 189 -13.60 6.88 -5.66
#